data_AF-A0A7W7Q1R5-F1
#
_entry.id   AF-A0A7W7Q1R5-F1
#
_cell.length_a   1.000
_cell.length_b   1.000
_cell.length_c   1.000
_cell.angle_alpha   90.00
_cell.angle_beta   90.00
_cell.angle_gamma   90.00
#
_symmetry.space_group_name_H-M   'P 1'
#
loop_
_entity.id
_entity.type
_entity.pdbx_description
1 polymer ?
#
loop_
_entity_poly.entity_id
_entity_poly.type
_entity_poly.pdbx_seq_one_letter_code
_entity_poly.pdbx_strand_id
1 'polypeptide(L)' 'MLVDLLERLTTHLVHAPHSTLSVGDRWQTALAEHARMLEAIRTRDEPMARTLAGDHMNTAREIRLTLLREAATR' A
#
# COMPACT_ATOMS: atom_id res chain seq x y z
N MET A 1 -13.29 -7.99 11.16
CA MET A 1 -12.71 -8.66 9.97
C MET A 1 -11.51 -7.86 9.45
N LEU A 2 -10.60 -8.48 8.67
CA LEU A 2 -9.49 -7.77 8.01
C LEU A 2 -10.00 -6.59 7.18
N VAL A 3 -11.14 -6.75 6.50
CA VAL A 3 -11.81 -5.68 5.76
C VAL A 3 -12.15 -4.49 6.66
N ASP A 4 -12.81 -4.71 7.80
CA ASP A 4 -13.13 -3.64 8.74
C ASP A 4 -11.88 -2.93 9.28
N LEU A 5 -10.77 -3.67 9.45
CA LEU A 5 -9.49 -3.08 9.85
C LEU A 5 -8.93 -2.19 8.72
N LEU A 6 -8.97 -2.66 7.47
CA LEU A 6 -8.51 -1.91 6.29
C LEU A 6 -9.35 -0.66 6.05
N GLU A 7 -10.68 -0.73 6.22
CA GLU A 7 -11.58 0.42 6.10
C GLU A 7 -11.28 1.48 7.16
N ARG A 8 -11.13 1.08 8.43
CA ARG A 8 -10.74 2.00 9.51
C ARG A 8 -9.37 2.61 9.26
N LEU A 9 -8.42 1.82 8.76
CA LEU A 9 -7.09 2.31 8.42
C LEU A 9 -7.17 3.38 7.34
N THR A 10 -7.99 3.16 6.30
CA THR A 10 -8.24 4.11 5.21
C THR A 10 -8.75 5.47 5.72
N THR A 11 -9.70 5.49 6.66
CA THR A 11 -10.15 6.73 7.31
C THR A 11 -9.01 7.52 7.96
N HIS A 12 -8.05 6.84 8.59
CA HIS A 12 -6.86 7.48 9.15
C HIS A 12 -5.84 7.92 8.08
N LEU A 13 -5.88 7.33 6.88
CA LEU A 13 -4.96 7.68 5.79
C LEU A 13 -5.35 8.95 5.05
N VAL A 14 -6.65 9.27 5.01
CA VAL A 14 -7.16 10.48 4.35
C VAL A 14 -6.62 11.76 5.02
N HIS A 15 -6.17 11.68 6.28
CA HIS A 15 -5.58 12.80 7.00
C HIS A 15 -4.05 12.92 6.83
N ALA A 16 -3.41 12.03 6.07
CA ALA A 16 -2.01 12.22 5.72
C ALA A 16 -1.89 13.40 4.72
N PRO A 17 -1.01 14.38 4.96
CA PRO A 17 -0.90 15.57 4.11
C PRO A 17 -0.50 15.25 2.66
N HIS A 18 0.14 14.10 2.45
CA HIS A 18 0.54 13.61 1.13
C HIS A 18 0.20 12.12 0.97
N SER A 19 -0.35 11.76 -0.19
CA SER A 19 -0.56 10.37 -0.56
C SER A 19 0.77 9.65 -0.76
N THR A 20 0.84 8.36 -0.40
CA THR A 20 2.02 7.54 -0.73
C THR A 20 2.27 7.49 -2.23
N LEU A 21 1.22 7.63 -3.05
CA LEU A 21 1.29 7.64 -4.51
C LEU A 21 1.97 8.89 -5.09
N SER A 22 2.16 9.94 -4.28
CA SER A 22 2.85 11.17 -4.70
C SER A 22 4.37 11.07 -4.63
N VAL A 23 4.93 9.94 -4.18
CA VAL A 23 6.37 9.75 -3.99
C VAL A 23 6.99 9.08 -5.21
N GLY A 24 7.86 9.79 -5.94
CA GLY A 24 8.60 9.25 -7.07
C GLY A 24 7.70 8.56 -8.11
N ASP A 25 8.08 7.35 -8.54
CA ASP A 25 7.31 6.53 -9.49
C ASP A 25 6.33 5.55 -8.79
N ARG A 26 5.90 5.89 -7.56
CA ARG A 26 5.10 4.98 -6.73
C ARG A 26 3.77 4.63 -7.36
N TRP A 27 3.13 5.56 -8.07
CA TRP A 27 1.87 5.31 -8.75
C TRP A 27 1.98 4.14 -9.76
N GLN A 28 2.95 4.20 -10.65
CA GLN A 28 3.21 3.19 -11.68
C GLN A 28 3.59 1.85 -11.05
N THR A 29 4.46 1.89 -10.05
CA THR A 29 4.89 0.68 -9.33
C THR A 29 3.72 0.02 -8.59
N ALA A 30 2.84 0.81 -7.96
CA ALA A 30 1.65 0.31 -7.28
C ALA A 30 0.69 -0.38 -8.25
N LEU A 31 0.49 0.20 -9.43
CA LEU A 31 -0.32 -0.41 -10.49
C LEU A 31 0.25 -1.76 -10.95
N ALA A 32 1.56 -1.85 -11.14
CA ALA A 32 2.21 -3.11 -11.50
C ALA A 32 2.09 -4.18 -10.41
N GLU A 33 2.25 -3.80 -9.13
CA GLU A 33 2.02 -4.69 -7.98
C GLU A 33 0.58 -5.23 -7.99
N HIS A 34 -0.42 -4.36 -8.19
CA HIS A 34 -1.82 -4.77 -8.25
C HIS A 34 -2.12 -5.70 -9.42
N ALA A 35 -1.57 -5.44 -10.60
CA ALA A 35 -1.73 -6.34 -11.75
C ALA A 35 -1.19 -7.75 -11.43
N ARG A 36 -0.03 -7.84 -10.77
CA ARG A 36 0.55 -9.13 -10.34
C ARG A 36 -0.29 -9.82 -9.27
N MET A 37 -0.83 -9.08 -8.30
CA MET A 37 -1.74 -9.62 -7.29
C MET A 37 -3.00 -10.21 -7.92
N LEU A 38 -3.63 -9.48 -8.84
CA LEU A 38 -4.82 -9.92 -9.56
C LEU A 38 -4.54 -11.18 -10.38
N GLU A 39 -3.37 -11.26 -11.02
CA GLU A 39 -2.98 -12.44 -11.77
C GLU A 39 -2.81 -13.67 -10.88
N ALA A 40 -2.14 -13.55 -9.72
CA ALA A 40 -2.01 -14.64 -8.76
C ALA A 40 -3.37 -15.11 -8.22
N ILE A 41 -4.30 -14.18 -7.97
CA ILE A 41 -5.67 -14.52 -7.57
C ILE A 41 -6.38 -15.27 -8.71
N ARG A 42 -6.26 -14.79 -9.96
CA ARG A 42 -6.89 -15.39 -11.14
C ARG A 42 -6.43 -16.83 -11.37
N THR A 43 -5.15 -17.11 -11.14
CA THR A 43 -4.56 -18.46 -11.24
C THR A 43 -4.72 -19.30 -9.98
N ARG A 44 -5.38 -18.77 -8.94
CA ARG A 44 -5.59 -19.41 -7.63
C ARG A 44 -4.30 -19.75 -6.89
N ASP A 45 -3.25 -18.98 -7.11
CA ASP A 45 -1.99 -19.05 -6.37
C ASP A 45 -2.09 -18.22 -5.07
N GLU A 46 -2.72 -18.82 -4.05
CA GLU A 46 -2.92 -18.17 -2.75
C GLU A 46 -1.59 -17.74 -2.08
N PRO A 47 -0.54 -18.58 -2.01
CA PRO A 47 0.73 -18.17 -1.40
C PRO A 47 1.36 -16.95 -2.08
N MET A 48 1.33 -16.90 -3.42
CA MET A 48 1.85 -15.77 -4.18
C MET A 48 1.00 -14.51 -3.94
N ALA A 49 -0.32 -14.61 -4.02
CA ALA A 49 -1.22 -13.48 -3.77
C ALA A 49 -1.01 -12.89 -2.36
N ARG A 50 -0.86 -13.77 -1.36
CA ARG A 50 -0.56 -13.37 0.03
C ARG A 50 0.77 -12.61 0.14
N THR A 51 1.81 -13.12 -0.51
CA THR A 51 3.15 -12.50 -0.49
C THR A 51 3.10 -11.11 -1.12
N LEU A 52 2.53 -11.01 -2.33
CA LEU A 52 2.43 -9.75 -3.07
C LEU A 52 1.61 -8.69 -2.31
N ALA A 53 0.51 -9.09 -1.66
CA ALA A 53 -0.29 -8.19 -0.83
C ALA A 53 0.47 -7.71 0.42
N GLY A 54 1.22 -8.60 1.06
CA GLY A 54 2.06 -8.27 2.20
C GLY A 54 3.15 -7.25 1.82
N ASP A 55 3.85 -7.51 0.71
CA ASP A 55 4.90 -6.63 0.20
C ASP A 55 4.35 -5.23 -0.14
N HIS A 56 3.21 -5.16 -0.85
CA HIS A 56 2.54 -3.90 -1.17
C HIS A 56 2.26 -3.06 0.09
N MET A 57 1.70 -3.69 1.13
CA MET A 57 1.37 -3.03 2.38
C MET A 57 2.62 -2.58 3.16
N ASN A 58 3.69 -3.37 3.13
CA ASN A 58 4.96 -3.02 3.75
C ASN A 58 5.59 -1.80 3.08
N THR A 59 5.66 -1.77 1.75
CA THR A 59 6.17 -0.61 1.00
C THR A 59 5.34 0.64 1.29
N ALA A 60 4.01 0.53 1.29
CA ALA A 60 3.13 1.66 1.61
C ALA A 60 3.34 2.18 3.05
N ARG A 61 3.55 1.27 4.01
CA ARG A 61 3.87 1.61 5.41
C ARG A 61 5.18 2.37 5.52
N GLU A 62 6.23 1.90 4.86
CA GLU A 62 7.55 2.53 4.87
C GLU A 62 7.52 3.95 4.29
N ILE A 63 6.89 4.13 3.12
CA ILE A 63 6.70 5.45 2.50
C ILE A 63 5.97 6.39 3.47
N ARG A 64 4.89 5.92 4.09
CA ARG A 64 4.13 6.75 5.03
C ARG A 64 4.93 7.15 6.26
N LEU A 65 5.73 6.25 6.82
CA LEU A 65 6.61 6.58 7.94
C LEU A 65 7.64 7.64 7.55
N THR A 66 8.19 7.57 6.33
CA THR A 66 9.09 8.62 5.80
C THR A 66 8.37 9.96 5.67
N LEU A 67 7.20 10.00 5.03
CA LEU A 67 6.41 11.23 4.87
C LEU A 67 6.05 11.88 6.22
N LEU A 68 5.71 11.07 7.23
CA LEU A 68 5.43 11.55 8.58
C LEU A 68 6.67 12.15 9.27
N ARG A 69 7.85 11.53 9.09
CA ARG A 69 9.11 12.07 9.60
C ARG A 69 9.44 13.41 8.94
N GLU A 70 9.30 13.50 7.62
CA GLU A 70 9.55 14.74 6.87
C GLU A 70 8.59 15.87 7.24
N ALA A 71 7.32 15.54 7.53
CA ALA A 71 6.34 16.51 7.99
C ALA A 71 6.64 17.03 9.40
N ALA A 72 7.21 16.20 10.28
CA ALA A 72 7.55 16.58 11.64
C ALA A 72 8.82 17.46 11.74
N THR A 73 9.67 17.47 10.70
CA THR A 73 10.88 18.29 10.63
C THR A 73 10.68 19.62 9.90
N ARG A 74 9.46 19.93 9.43
CA ARG A 74 9.11 21.20 8.79
C ARG A 74 8.46 22.17 9.76
#